data_AF-A0A6P1VX87-F1
#
_entry.id   AF-A0A6P1VX87-F1
#
_cell.length_a   1.000
_cell.length_b   1.000
_cell.length_c   1.000
_cell.angle_alpha   90.00
_cell.angle_beta   90.00
_cell.angle_gamma   90.00
#
_symmetry.space_group_name_H-M   'P 1'
#
loop_
_entity.id
_entity.type
_entity.pdbx_description
1 polymer ?
#
loop_
_entity_poly.entity_id
_entity_poly.type
_entity_poly.pdbx_seq_one_letter_code
_entity_poly.pdbx_strand_id
1 'polypeptide(L)'
;MEPTALSKVLVRLPNLITLFFSLTLVTGFRLLNDRFHWNTSPTFDITVWNDVLVLVSFLTTLLFIVTAWLGFSVLIERVPYQGSFNRFLFDTARFSALFPLLMWSFLAESPSHFQVFVWGLATWHLVMAIWYLWPVIIKNTSRTGHSSDMLSHVIISGIYYALGLAYYLLIATKWDTAPNQSLRIGLVLVTMAVIAFWSVNRLRNLEKRLVNESAPKQLTT
;
A
#
# COMPACT_ATOMS: atom_id res chain seq x y z
N MET A 1 29.02 -10.35 -27.19
CA MET A 1 29.61 -9.69 -26.00
C MET A 1 29.12 -10.42 -24.78
N GLU A 2 30.00 -10.79 -23.85
CA GLU A 2 29.56 -11.39 -22.58
C GLU A 2 28.85 -10.34 -21.70
N PRO A 3 27.75 -10.72 -21.03
CA PRO A 3 27.08 -9.83 -20.09
C PRO A 3 28.01 -9.48 -18.92
N THR A 4 28.12 -8.19 -18.60
CA THR A 4 28.92 -7.70 -17.47
C THR A 4 28.42 -8.30 -16.15
N ALA A 5 29.28 -8.44 -15.15
CA ALA A 5 28.92 -8.96 -13.82
C ALA A 5 27.74 -8.19 -13.20
N LEU A 6 27.69 -6.87 -13.39
CA LEU A 6 26.58 -6.02 -12.99
C LEU A 6 25.26 -6.44 -13.68
N SER A 7 25.25 -6.64 -15.01
CA SER A 7 24.03 -7.05 -15.72
C SER A 7 23.51 -8.42 -15.25
N LYS A 8 24.41 -9.35 -14.90
CA LYS A 8 24.06 -10.67 -14.35
C LYS A 8 23.34 -10.56 -12.98
N VAL A 9 23.74 -9.60 -12.15
CA VAL A 9 23.10 -9.32 -10.85
C VAL A 9 21.77 -8.59 -11.04
N LEU A 10 21.72 -7.56 -11.88
CA LEU A 10 20.53 -6.73 -12.09
C LEU A 10 19.32 -7.52 -12.61
N VAL A 11 19.54 -8.60 -13.37
CA VAL A 11 18.49 -9.51 -13.85
C VAL A 11 17.84 -10.32 -12.72
N ARG A 12 18.55 -10.54 -11.59
CA ARG A 12 18.03 -11.33 -10.45
C ARG A 12 17.30 -10.50 -9.39
N LEU A 13 17.47 -9.18 -9.41
CA LEU A 13 16.88 -8.26 -8.42
C LEU A 13 15.34 -8.30 -8.33
N PRO A 14 14.56 -8.54 -9.40
CA PRO A 14 13.10 -8.73 -9.29
C PRO A 14 12.70 -9.88 -8.36
N ASN A 15 13.51 -10.95 -8.28
CA ASN A 15 13.23 -12.08 -7.39
C ASN A 15 13.36 -11.67 -5.92
N LEU A 16 14.27 -10.74 -5.61
CA LEU A 16 14.42 -10.23 -4.26
C LEU A 16 13.20 -9.39 -3.82
N ILE A 17 12.65 -8.59 -4.74
CA ILE A 17 11.42 -7.84 -4.50
C ILE A 17 10.24 -8.79 -4.21
N THR A 18 10.13 -9.86 -4.99
CA THR A 18 9.13 -10.91 -4.77
C THR A 18 9.32 -11.60 -3.41
N LEU A 19 10.56 -11.86 -3.00
CA LEU A 19 10.87 -12.38 -1.68
C LEU A 19 10.40 -11.44 -0.55
N PHE A 20 10.66 -10.13 -0.65
CA PHE A 20 10.20 -9.16 0.35
C PHE A 20 8.67 -9.12 0.47
N PHE A 21 7.97 -9.21 -0.66
CA PHE A 21 6.51 -9.32 -0.66
C PHE A 21 6.05 -10.61 0.05
N SER A 22 6.63 -11.76 -0.29
CA SER A 22 6.30 -13.03 0.37
C SER A 22 6.58 -12.99 1.88
N LEU A 23 7.69 -12.40 2.31
CA LEU A 23 7.99 -12.21 3.73
C LEU A 23 6.95 -11.32 4.41
N THR A 24 6.53 -10.24 3.76
CA THR A 24 5.47 -9.36 4.27
C THR A 24 4.16 -10.13 4.47
N LEU A 25 3.76 -10.96 3.50
CA LEU A 25 2.56 -11.79 3.61
C LEU A 25 2.69 -12.81 4.74
N VAL A 26 3.78 -13.58 4.77
CA VAL A 26 4.00 -14.62 5.78
C VAL A 26 3.98 -14.02 7.18
N THR A 27 4.65 -12.90 7.41
CA THR A 27 4.63 -12.23 8.71
C THR A 27 3.25 -11.68 9.05
N GLY A 28 2.53 -11.09 8.10
CA GLY A 28 1.17 -10.60 8.33
C GLY A 28 0.20 -11.70 8.75
N PHE A 29 0.17 -12.80 8.00
CA PHE A 29 -0.67 -13.95 8.34
C PHE A 29 -0.25 -14.64 9.63
N ARG A 30 1.06 -14.67 9.93
CA ARG A 30 1.54 -15.14 11.23
C ARG A 30 1.01 -14.26 12.36
N LEU A 31 1.11 -12.93 12.26
CA LEU A 31 0.59 -12.02 13.28
C LEU A 31 -0.93 -12.18 13.48
N LEU A 32 -1.67 -12.37 12.39
CA LEU A 32 -3.11 -12.62 12.44
C LEU A 32 -3.42 -13.95 13.15
N ASN A 33 -2.67 -15.01 12.83
CA ASN A 33 -2.80 -16.31 13.49
C ASN A 33 -2.39 -16.24 14.97
N ASP A 34 -1.33 -15.49 15.30
CA ASP A 34 -0.88 -15.31 16.68
C ASP A 34 -1.92 -14.53 17.52
N ARG A 35 -2.63 -13.56 16.89
CA ARG A 35 -3.71 -12.79 17.54
C ARG A 35 -4.97 -13.62 17.78
N PHE A 36 -5.40 -14.41 16.79
CA PHE A 36 -6.69 -15.11 16.81
C PHE A 36 -6.60 -16.62 17.05
N HIS A 37 -5.40 -17.15 17.30
CA HIS A 37 -5.13 -18.56 17.60
C HIS A 37 -5.83 -19.56 16.65
N TRP A 38 -5.92 -19.23 15.36
CA TRP A 38 -6.73 -19.95 14.37
C TRP A 38 -6.45 -21.46 14.28
N ASN A 39 -5.23 -21.90 14.60
CA ASN A 39 -4.82 -23.30 14.47
C ASN A 39 -5.03 -24.16 15.72
N THR A 40 -5.19 -23.57 16.91
CA THR A 40 -5.17 -24.33 18.18
C THR A 40 -6.41 -24.11 19.04
N SER A 41 -6.92 -22.88 19.11
CA SER A 41 -8.14 -22.52 19.82
C SER A 41 -8.62 -21.16 19.29
N PRO A 42 -9.38 -21.13 18.19
CA PRO A 42 -9.79 -19.87 17.55
C PRO A 42 -10.46 -18.93 18.55
N THR A 43 -9.94 -17.71 18.68
CA THR A 43 -10.45 -16.68 19.60
C THR A 43 -11.21 -15.55 18.90
N PHE A 44 -11.36 -15.63 17.58
CA PHE A 44 -12.07 -14.61 16.81
C PHE A 44 -13.58 -14.63 17.09
N ASP A 45 -14.12 -13.50 17.55
CA ASP A 45 -15.56 -13.32 17.80
C ASP A 45 -16.12 -12.15 16.99
N ILE A 46 -17.02 -12.45 16.05
CA ILE A 46 -17.69 -11.44 15.20
C ILE A 46 -18.61 -10.48 15.97
N THR A 47 -18.99 -10.85 17.20
CA THR A 47 -19.79 -9.98 18.07
C THR A 47 -18.93 -8.93 18.79
N VAL A 48 -17.61 -9.13 18.81
CA VAL A 48 -16.64 -8.20 19.39
C VAL A 48 -16.12 -7.25 18.33
N TRP A 49 -16.51 -5.98 18.42
CA TRP A 49 -16.14 -4.97 17.43
C TRP A 49 -14.63 -4.81 17.22
N ASN A 50 -13.80 -4.96 18.26
CA ASN A 50 -12.34 -4.85 18.11
C ASN A 50 -11.79 -5.94 17.17
N ASP A 51 -12.27 -7.18 17.30
CA ASP A 51 -11.86 -8.30 16.46
C ASP A 51 -12.27 -8.08 15.01
N VAL A 52 -13.51 -7.61 14.80
CA VAL A 52 -14.02 -7.23 13.48
C VAL A 52 -13.17 -6.11 12.86
N LEU A 53 -12.87 -5.05 13.61
CA LEU A 53 -12.07 -3.93 13.12
C LEU A 53 -10.66 -4.34 12.75
N VAL A 54 -10.00 -5.17 13.57
CA VAL A 54 -8.66 -5.70 13.28
C VAL A 54 -8.68 -6.57 12.02
N LEU A 55 -9.65 -7.47 11.90
CA LEU A 55 -9.76 -8.34 10.73
C LEU A 55 -10.02 -7.53 9.44
N VAL A 56 -11.00 -6.62 9.47
CA VAL A 56 -11.31 -5.77 8.31
C VAL A 56 -10.10 -4.90 7.96
N SER A 57 -9.43 -4.32 8.95
CA SER A 57 -8.23 -3.52 8.76
C SER A 57 -7.09 -4.31 8.13
N PHE A 58 -6.83 -5.51 8.62
CA PHE A 58 -5.86 -6.43 8.03
C PHE A 58 -6.21 -6.74 6.57
N LEU A 59 -7.46 -7.14 6.29
CA LEU A 59 -7.89 -7.53 4.93
C LEU A 59 -7.82 -6.38 3.93
N THR A 60 -8.23 -5.17 4.31
CA THR A 60 -8.12 -4.01 3.43
C THR A 60 -6.69 -3.56 3.24
N THR A 61 -5.84 -3.68 4.27
CA THR A 61 -4.40 -3.39 4.16
C THR A 61 -3.71 -4.42 3.26
N LEU A 62 -4.07 -5.70 3.38
CA LEU A 62 -3.59 -6.76 2.51
C LEU A 62 -3.96 -6.49 1.05
N LEU A 63 -5.23 -6.12 0.77
CA LEU A 63 -5.67 -5.71 -0.56
C LEU A 63 -4.80 -4.56 -1.10
N PHE A 64 -4.55 -3.54 -0.28
CA PHE A 64 -3.69 -2.42 -0.64
C PHE A 64 -2.26 -2.85 -0.97
N ILE A 65 -1.65 -3.72 -0.16
CA ILE A 65 -0.28 -4.23 -0.38
C ILE A 65 -0.22 -5.06 -1.66
N VAL A 66 -1.22 -5.93 -1.92
CA VAL A 66 -1.32 -6.70 -3.16
C VAL A 66 -1.46 -5.76 -4.37
N THR A 67 -2.29 -4.73 -4.28
CA THR A 67 -2.44 -3.72 -5.32
C THR A 67 -1.14 -2.96 -5.59
N ALA A 68 -0.40 -2.59 -4.53
CA ALA A 68 0.90 -1.96 -4.66
C ALA A 68 1.91 -2.90 -5.35
N TRP A 69 1.98 -4.16 -4.91
CA TRP A 69 2.85 -5.18 -5.49
C TRP A 69 2.55 -5.39 -6.98
N LEU A 70 1.29 -5.59 -7.39
CA LEU A 70 0.93 -5.75 -8.80
C LEU A 70 1.36 -4.56 -9.65
N GLY A 71 1.12 -3.33 -9.16
CA GLY A 71 1.56 -2.12 -9.85
C GLY A 71 3.08 -2.04 -10.02
N PHE A 72 3.84 -2.53 -9.03
CA PHE A 72 5.30 -2.54 -9.08
C PHE A 72 5.85 -3.67 -9.95
N SER A 73 5.30 -4.88 -9.88
CA SER A 73 5.72 -6.01 -10.72
C SER A 73 5.62 -5.65 -12.20
N VAL A 74 4.50 -5.06 -12.63
CA VAL A 74 4.31 -4.56 -14.00
C VAL A 74 5.36 -3.50 -14.37
N LEU A 75 5.68 -2.57 -13.45
CA LEU A 75 6.68 -1.54 -13.69
C LEU A 75 8.10 -2.11 -13.81
N ILE A 76 8.43 -3.14 -13.03
CA ILE A 76 9.72 -3.84 -13.04
C ILE A 76 9.89 -4.62 -14.35
N GLU A 77 8.84 -5.31 -14.81
CA GLU A 77 8.86 -6.03 -16.08
C GLU A 77 9.05 -5.08 -17.28
N ARG A 78 8.31 -3.97 -17.32
CA ARG A 78 8.40 -2.99 -18.42
C ARG A 78 9.73 -2.25 -18.49
N VAL A 79 10.33 -2.02 -17.32
CA VAL A 79 11.58 -1.28 -17.22
C VAL A 79 12.48 -2.04 -16.24
N PRO A 80 13.25 -3.03 -16.70
CA PRO A 80 14.14 -3.78 -15.84
C PRO A 80 15.22 -2.90 -15.20
N TYR A 81 15.80 -3.35 -14.09
CA TYR A 81 16.83 -2.60 -13.34
C TYR A 81 18.16 -2.39 -14.08
N GLN A 82 18.28 -2.88 -15.31
CA GLN A 82 19.50 -2.99 -16.10
C GLN A 82 20.25 -1.66 -16.36
N GLY A 83 19.65 -0.51 -16.02
CA GLY A 83 20.29 0.81 -16.15
C GLY A 83 20.31 1.69 -14.89
N SER A 84 19.83 1.25 -13.72
CA SER A 84 19.81 2.10 -12.51
C SER A 84 19.66 1.33 -11.20
N PHE A 85 20.77 1.18 -10.46
CA PHE A 85 20.76 0.59 -9.11
C PHE A 85 19.96 1.43 -8.10
N ASN A 86 19.96 2.76 -8.24
CA ASN A 86 19.18 3.68 -7.40
C ASN A 86 17.68 3.35 -7.40
N ARG A 87 17.15 2.93 -8.56
CA ARG A 87 15.74 2.52 -8.66
C ARG A 87 15.47 1.24 -7.87
N PHE A 88 16.39 0.28 -7.91
CA PHE A 88 16.26 -0.95 -7.12
C PHE A 88 16.27 -0.68 -5.62
N LEU A 89 17.18 0.17 -5.12
CA LEU A 89 17.21 0.56 -3.71
C LEU A 89 15.90 1.24 -3.30
N PHE A 90 15.36 2.09 -4.17
CA PHE A 90 14.10 2.76 -3.90
C PHE A 90 12.91 1.78 -3.92
N ASP A 91 12.84 0.83 -4.86
CA ASP A 91 11.85 -0.25 -4.86
C ASP A 91 11.94 -1.10 -3.60
N THR A 92 13.15 -1.39 -3.13
CA THR A 92 13.36 -2.12 -1.88
C THR A 92 12.84 -1.32 -0.68
N ALA A 93 13.22 -0.04 -0.55
CA ALA A 93 12.73 0.82 0.52
C ALA A 93 11.20 0.95 0.50
N ARG A 94 10.63 1.03 -0.69
CA ARG A 94 9.19 1.02 -0.92
C ARG A 94 8.54 -0.25 -0.34
N PHE A 95 8.98 -1.42 -0.78
CA PHE A 95 8.42 -2.68 -0.29
C PHE A 95 8.64 -2.87 1.21
N SER A 96 9.79 -2.50 1.74
CA SER A 96 10.07 -2.57 3.16
C SER A 96 9.14 -1.71 4.00
N ALA A 97 8.64 -0.58 3.49
CA ALA A 97 7.67 0.26 4.20
C ALA A 97 6.24 -0.30 4.18
N LEU A 98 5.92 -1.26 3.29
CA LEU A 98 4.64 -1.97 3.34
C LEU A 98 4.54 -2.91 4.55
N PHE A 99 5.69 -3.36 5.06
CA PHE A 99 5.77 -4.20 6.27
C PHE A 99 5.24 -3.50 7.53
N PRO A 100 5.76 -2.33 7.96
CA PRO A 100 5.21 -1.62 9.11
C PRO A 100 3.75 -1.19 8.87
N LEU A 101 3.33 -0.89 7.64
CA LEU A 101 1.91 -0.62 7.34
C LEU A 101 1.03 -1.83 7.63
N LEU A 102 1.47 -3.04 7.27
CA LEU A 102 0.76 -4.27 7.59
C LEU A 102 0.70 -4.50 9.11
N MET A 103 1.78 -4.24 9.83
CA MET A 103 1.80 -4.34 11.29
C MET A 103 0.89 -3.29 11.96
N TRP A 104 0.89 -2.06 11.46
CA TRP A 104 0.04 -1.00 12.01
C TRP A 104 -1.44 -1.19 11.72
N SER A 105 -1.83 -2.07 10.78
CA SER A 105 -3.24 -2.43 10.57
C SER A 105 -3.91 -2.99 11.83
N PHE A 106 -3.13 -3.61 12.73
CA PHE A 106 -3.62 -4.13 14.02
C PHE A 106 -3.92 -3.02 15.04
N LEU A 107 -3.47 -1.78 14.82
CA LEU A 107 -3.82 -0.64 15.68
C LEU A 107 -5.30 -0.27 15.60
N ALA A 108 -6.10 -0.90 14.73
CA ALA A 108 -7.54 -0.69 14.61
C ALA A 108 -8.32 -0.94 15.92
N GLU A 109 -7.82 -1.79 16.80
CA GLU A 109 -8.40 -1.98 18.14
C GLU A 109 -8.00 -0.89 19.14
N SER A 110 -6.93 -0.13 18.85
CA SER A 110 -6.31 0.81 19.77
C SER A 110 -6.85 2.24 19.57
N PRO A 111 -7.69 2.74 20.49
CA PRO A 111 -8.29 4.06 20.36
C PRO A 111 -7.26 5.19 20.36
N SER A 112 -6.16 5.03 21.09
CA SER A 112 -5.14 6.07 21.26
C SER A 112 -4.07 6.07 20.17
N HIS A 113 -4.02 5.05 19.31
CA HIS A 113 -2.89 4.85 18.38
C HIS A 113 -3.28 4.64 16.92
N PHE A 114 -4.55 4.36 16.59
CA PHE A 114 -4.95 4.10 15.21
C PHE A 114 -4.60 5.23 14.23
N GLN A 115 -4.56 6.50 14.65
CA GLN A 115 -4.10 7.62 13.82
C GLN A 115 -2.68 7.42 13.26
N VAL A 116 -1.81 6.68 13.96
CA VAL A 116 -0.45 6.38 13.50
C VAL A 116 -0.50 5.55 12.22
N PHE A 117 -1.40 4.57 12.14
CA PHE A 117 -1.62 3.79 10.93
C PHE A 117 -2.09 4.68 9.77
N VAL A 118 -3.08 5.54 10.04
CA VAL A 118 -3.64 6.44 9.01
C VAL A 118 -2.60 7.44 8.50
N TRP A 119 -1.78 8.02 9.37
CA TRP A 119 -0.67 8.89 8.96
C TRP A 119 0.46 8.14 8.27
N GLY A 120 0.72 6.88 8.64
CA GLY A 120 1.59 5.99 7.89
C GLY A 120 1.14 5.84 6.43
N LEU A 121 -0.16 5.62 6.20
CA LEU A 121 -0.74 5.59 4.85
C LEU A 121 -0.58 6.95 4.15
N ALA A 122 -0.91 8.06 4.81
CA ALA A 122 -0.76 9.40 4.23
C ALA A 122 0.68 9.66 3.76
N THR A 123 1.65 9.32 4.61
CA THR A 123 3.09 9.48 4.36
C THR A 123 3.55 8.60 3.20
N TRP A 124 3.11 7.34 3.18
CA TRP A 124 3.39 6.43 2.08
C TRP A 124 2.92 6.99 0.74
N HIS A 125 1.67 7.46 0.68
CA HIS A 125 1.14 8.06 -0.55
C HIS A 125 1.85 9.35 -0.94
N LEU A 126 2.28 10.17 0.02
CA LEU A 126 3.09 11.36 -0.24
C LEU A 126 4.45 11.02 -0.86
N VAL A 127 5.16 10.04 -0.29
CA VAL A 127 6.44 9.55 -0.85
C VAL A 127 6.24 9.04 -2.27
N MET A 128 5.15 8.32 -2.53
CA MET A 128 4.80 7.86 -3.87
C MET A 128 4.49 9.01 -4.83
N ALA A 129 3.80 10.07 -4.38
CA ALA A 129 3.55 11.26 -5.20
C ALA A 129 4.86 11.97 -5.59
N ILE A 130 5.76 12.17 -4.62
CA ILE A 130 7.10 12.76 -4.84
C ILE A 130 7.88 11.94 -5.87
N TRP A 131 7.77 10.61 -5.81
CA TRP A 131 8.40 9.73 -6.79
C TRP A 131 7.89 9.97 -8.22
N TYR A 132 6.57 10.06 -8.42
CA TYR A 132 6.03 10.34 -9.76
C TYR A 132 6.38 11.76 -10.25
N LEU A 133 6.64 12.69 -9.34
CA LEU A 133 7.06 14.06 -9.64
C LEU A 133 8.53 14.17 -10.06
N TRP A 134 9.41 13.33 -9.50
CA TRP A 134 10.87 13.38 -9.73
C TRP A 134 11.28 13.33 -11.22
N PRO A 135 10.77 12.42 -12.07
CA PRO A 135 11.08 12.40 -13.51
C PRO A 135 10.56 13.62 -14.27
N VAL A 136 9.44 14.20 -13.83
CA VAL A 136 8.81 15.37 -14.47
C VAL A 136 9.69 16.60 -14.24
N ILE A 137 10.15 16.83 -13.01
CA ILE A 137 10.98 17.99 -12.65
C ILE A 137 12.40 17.87 -13.20
N ILE A 138 13.01 16.69 -13.14
CA ILE A 138 14.47 16.55 -13.36
C ILE A 138 14.81 16.06 -14.75
N LYS A 139 13.92 15.32 -15.40
CA LYS A 139 14.22 14.67 -16.70
C LYS A 139 13.35 15.17 -17.85
N ASN A 140 12.42 16.10 -17.63
CA ASN A 140 11.46 16.59 -18.64
C ASN A 140 10.81 15.46 -19.46
N THR A 141 10.63 14.27 -18.86
CA THR A 141 10.09 13.10 -19.56
C THR A 141 8.66 12.86 -19.11
N SER A 142 7.71 13.23 -19.96
CA SER A 142 6.29 12.92 -19.77
C SER A 142 5.99 11.51 -20.26
N ARG A 143 6.18 10.51 -19.39
CA ARG A 143 5.61 9.18 -19.64
C ARG A 143 4.09 9.23 -19.50
N THR A 144 3.37 8.66 -20.45
CA THR A 144 1.90 8.55 -20.39
C THR A 144 1.48 7.89 -19.08
N GLY A 145 0.52 8.52 -18.37
CA GLY A 145 -0.02 8.02 -17.09
C GLY A 145 0.69 8.48 -15.81
N HIS A 146 1.88 9.09 -15.86
CA HIS A 146 2.60 9.55 -14.66
C HIS A 146 1.84 10.63 -13.87
N SER A 147 1.23 11.61 -14.54
CA SER A 147 0.50 12.70 -13.89
C SER A 147 -0.78 12.23 -13.21
N SER A 148 -1.50 11.27 -13.82
CA SER A 148 -2.70 10.68 -13.25
C SER A 148 -2.39 9.86 -11.99
N ASP A 149 -1.30 9.08 -12.01
CA ASP A 149 -0.87 8.30 -10.85
C ASP A 149 -0.38 9.21 -9.71
N MET A 150 0.39 10.25 -10.04
CA MET A 150 0.82 11.28 -9.09
C MET A 150 -0.38 11.95 -8.41
N LEU A 151 -1.34 12.45 -9.20
CA LEU A 151 -2.53 13.13 -8.70
C LEU A 151 -3.34 12.22 -7.77
N SER A 152 -3.53 10.95 -8.16
CA SER A 152 -4.20 9.95 -7.32
C SER A 152 -3.51 9.80 -5.96
N HIS A 153 -2.17 9.75 -5.93
CA HIS A 153 -1.39 9.68 -4.68
C HIS A 153 -1.48 10.97 -3.84
N VAL A 154 -1.46 12.15 -4.46
CA VAL A 154 -1.62 13.44 -3.74
C VAL A 154 -2.98 13.53 -3.09
N ILE A 155 -4.05 13.25 -3.85
CA ILE A 155 -5.43 13.33 -3.35
C ILE A 155 -5.62 12.38 -2.17
N ILE A 156 -5.24 11.11 -2.34
CA ILE A 156 -5.45 10.11 -1.28
C ILE A 156 -4.56 10.37 -0.06
N SER A 157 -3.35 10.92 -0.23
CA SER A 157 -2.51 11.36 0.89
C SER A 157 -3.21 12.44 1.70
N GLY A 158 -3.80 13.45 1.04
CA GLY A 158 -4.59 14.49 1.69
C GLY A 158 -5.80 13.95 2.44
N ILE A 159 -6.52 12.99 1.86
CA ILE A 159 -7.64 12.31 2.50
C ILE A 159 -7.19 11.58 3.77
N TYR A 160 -6.13 10.76 3.71
CA TYR A 160 -5.63 10.07 4.90
C TYR A 160 -5.10 11.04 5.96
N TYR A 161 -4.45 12.13 5.57
CA TYR A 161 -4.02 13.14 6.52
C TYR A 161 -5.22 13.74 7.28
N ALA A 162 -6.28 14.12 6.55
CA ALA A 162 -7.51 14.64 7.14
C ALA A 162 -8.21 13.61 8.04
N LEU A 163 -8.29 12.34 7.62
CA LEU A 163 -8.85 11.26 8.43
C LEU A 163 -8.03 11.01 9.70
N GLY A 164 -6.70 11.00 9.61
CA GLY A 164 -5.81 10.83 10.75
C GLY A 164 -5.92 11.99 11.73
N LEU A 165 -6.02 13.23 11.22
CA LEU A 165 -6.25 14.42 12.04
C LEU A 165 -7.62 14.37 12.74
N ALA A 166 -8.68 14.02 12.02
CA ALA A 166 -10.02 13.88 12.57
C ALA A 166 -10.05 12.80 13.68
N TYR A 167 -9.43 11.64 13.44
CA TYR A 167 -9.32 10.59 14.43
C TYR A 167 -8.54 11.05 15.67
N TYR A 168 -7.41 11.73 15.47
CA TYR A 168 -6.59 12.24 16.58
C TYR A 168 -7.36 13.23 17.47
N LEU A 169 -8.03 14.23 16.86
CA LEU A 169 -8.74 15.29 17.58
C LEU A 169 -10.06 14.82 18.22
N LEU A 170 -10.75 13.86 17.59
CA LEU A 170 -12.08 13.43 18.04
C LEU A 170 -12.05 12.17 18.90
N ILE A 171 -11.06 11.29 18.70
CA ILE A 171 -10.95 10.01 19.41
C ILE A 171 -9.70 10.00 20.30
N ALA A 172 -8.49 10.03 19.72
CA ALA A 172 -7.27 9.71 20.47
C ALA A 172 -7.04 10.64 21.67
N THR A 173 -7.23 11.94 21.49
CA THR A 173 -7.04 12.96 22.56
C THR A 173 -8.17 12.99 23.59
N LYS A 174 -9.33 12.41 23.28
CA LYS A 174 -10.53 12.46 24.13
C LYS A 174 -10.86 11.10 24.74
N TRP A 175 -10.13 10.05 24.40
CA TRP A 175 -10.50 8.68 24.75
C TRP A 175 -10.63 8.47 26.26
N ASP A 176 -9.67 9.00 27.02
CA ASP A 176 -9.65 8.81 28.47
C ASP A 176 -10.65 9.69 29.22
N THR A 177 -11.16 10.75 28.58
CA THR A 177 -12.05 11.75 29.23
C THR A 177 -13.51 11.65 28.77
N ALA A 178 -13.75 11.33 27.50
CA ALA A 178 -15.06 11.24 26.88
C ALA A 178 -15.05 10.18 25.74
N PRO A 179 -14.95 8.89 26.06
CA PRO A 179 -14.85 7.83 25.05
C PRO A 179 -16.11 7.75 24.18
N ASN A 180 -15.92 7.71 22.86
CA ASN A 180 -17.00 7.55 21.88
C ASN A 180 -16.72 6.37 20.95
N GLN A 181 -17.26 5.21 21.33
CA GLN A 181 -17.08 3.95 20.60
C GLN A 181 -17.66 4.01 19.19
N SER A 182 -18.86 4.56 19.02
CA SER A 182 -19.54 4.62 17.73
C SER A 182 -18.78 5.49 16.72
N LEU A 183 -18.27 6.64 17.16
CA LEU A 183 -17.46 7.52 16.31
C LEU A 183 -16.12 6.87 15.96
N ARG A 184 -15.46 6.18 16.92
CA ARG A 184 -14.24 5.42 16.67
C ARG A 184 -14.46 4.38 15.59
N ILE A 185 -15.45 3.51 15.78
CA ILE A 185 -15.81 2.44 14.82
C ILE A 185 -16.10 3.06 13.44
N GLY A 186 -16.91 4.12 13.40
CA GLY A 186 -17.24 4.82 12.16
C GLY A 186 -16.00 5.35 11.43
N LEU A 187 -15.08 6.02 12.11
CA LEU A 187 -13.85 6.54 11.51
C LEU A 187 -12.91 5.44 11.04
N VAL A 188 -12.76 4.34 11.79
CA VAL A 188 -11.97 3.18 11.35
C VAL A 188 -12.56 2.59 10.08
N LEU A 189 -13.87 2.34 10.04
CA LEU A 189 -14.56 1.78 8.87
C LEU A 189 -14.49 2.69 7.64
N VAL A 190 -14.60 4.01 7.84
CA VAL A 190 -14.41 4.99 6.75
C VAL A 190 -12.99 4.90 6.20
N THR A 191 -11.98 4.84 7.06
CA THR A 191 -10.59 4.62 6.60
C THR A 191 -10.45 3.33 5.79
N MET A 192 -11.04 2.22 6.26
CA MET A 192 -11.00 0.94 5.53
C MET A 192 -11.71 1.00 4.18
N ALA A 193 -12.86 1.66 4.12
CA ALA A 193 -13.58 1.89 2.87
C ALA A 193 -12.76 2.73 1.88
N VAL A 194 -12.06 3.77 2.35
CA VAL A 194 -11.16 4.59 1.52
C VAL A 194 -10.00 3.77 0.97
N ILE A 195 -9.37 2.91 1.80
CA ILE A 195 -8.30 1.99 1.36
C ILE A 195 -8.81 1.05 0.26
N ALA A 196 -9.97 0.42 0.50
CA ALA A 196 -10.56 -0.52 -0.44
C ALA A 196 -10.94 0.16 -1.77
N PHE A 197 -11.61 1.31 -1.70
CA PHE A 197 -12.03 2.08 -2.88
C PHE A 197 -10.83 2.51 -3.72
N TRP A 198 -9.79 3.07 -3.10
CA TRP A 198 -8.59 3.47 -3.81
C TRP A 198 -7.90 2.26 -4.47
N SER A 199 -7.79 1.15 -3.74
CA SER A 199 -7.14 -0.07 -4.23
C SER A 199 -7.87 -0.68 -5.43
N VAL A 200 -9.20 -0.79 -5.36
CA VAL A 200 -10.02 -1.32 -6.46
C VAL A 200 -9.96 -0.42 -7.69
N ASN A 201 -10.06 0.91 -7.51
CA ASN A 201 -9.96 1.84 -8.63
C ASN A 201 -8.58 1.78 -9.30
N ARG A 202 -7.52 1.64 -8.51
CA ARG A 202 -6.16 1.47 -9.03
C ARG A 202 -6.01 0.18 -9.83
N LEU A 203 -6.53 -0.94 -9.33
CA LEU A 203 -6.50 -2.22 -10.05
C LEU A 203 -7.26 -2.14 -11.38
N ARG A 204 -8.47 -1.58 -11.39
CA ARG A 204 -9.26 -1.38 -12.62
C ARG A 204 -8.53 -0.49 -13.62
N ASN A 205 -7.85 0.56 -13.16
CA ASN A 205 -7.06 1.42 -14.03
C ASN A 205 -5.82 0.71 -14.59
N LEU A 206 -5.18 -0.13 -13.78
CA LEU A 206 -4.05 -0.96 -14.22
C LEU A 206 -4.50 -1.98 -15.27
N GLU A 207 -5.59 -2.68 -15.04
CA GLU A 207 -6.21 -3.62 -15.98
C GLU A 207 -6.50 -2.95 -17.34
N LYS A 208 -7.21 -1.82 -17.33
CA LYS A 208 -7.50 -1.05 -18.55
C LYS A 208 -6.23 -0.67 -19.33
N ARG A 209 -5.18 -0.24 -18.64
CA ARG A 209 -3.89 0.10 -19.27
C ARG A 209 -3.23 -1.14 -19.89
N LEU A 210 -3.22 -2.26 -19.17
CA LEU A 210 -2.63 -3.51 -19.66
C LEU A 210 -3.36 -4.05 -20.90
N VAL A 211 -4.69 -4.01 -20.90
CA VAL A 211 -5.51 -4.43 -22.06
C VAL A 211 -5.27 -3.53 -23.27
N ASN A 212 -5.19 -2.21 -23.07
CA ASN A 212 -4.92 -1.28 -24.17
C ASN A 212 -3.52 -1.45 -24.77
N GLU A 213 -2.55 -1.88 -23.96
CA GLU A 213 -1.18 -2.13 -24.42
C GLU A 213 -1.04 -3.49 -25.14
N SER A 214 -1.87 -4.48 -24.81
CA SER A 214 -1.88 -5.79 -25.46
C SER A 214 -2.72 -5.84 -26.74
N ALA A 215 -3.58 -4.85 -26.98
CA ALA A 215 -4.33 -4.73 -28.21
C ALA A 215 -3.38 -4.57 -29.41
N PRO A 216 -3.51 -5.37 -30.48
CA PRO A 216 -2.68 -5.23 -31.66
C PRO A 216 -2.87 -3.83 -32.22
N LYS A 217 -1.76 -3.08 -32.39
CA LYS A 217 -1.78 -1.82 -33.13
C LYS A 217 -2.36 -2.15 -34.51
N GLN A 218 -3.61 -1.72 -34.77
CA GLN A 218 -4.15 -1.77 -36.10
C GLN A 218 -3.17 -1.02 -37.00
N LEU A 219 -2.57 -1.75 -37.95
CA LEU A 219 -1.79 -1.17 -39.04
C LEU A 219 -2.74 -0.27 -39.81
N THR A 220 -2.76 1.02 -39.46
CA THR A 220 -3.29 2.05 -40.35
C THR A 220 -2.33 2.15 -41.52
N THR A 221 -2.64 1.39 -42.57
CA THR A 221 -2.15 1.59 -43.93
C THR A 221 -2.71 2.88 -44.50
#